data_AF-A0A3B0RPN2-F1
#
_entry.id   AF-A0A3B0RPN2-F1
#
_cell.length_a   1.000
_cell.length_b   1.000
_cell.length_c   1.000
_cell.angle_alpha   90.00
_cell.angle_beta   90.00
_cell.angle_gamma   90.00
#
_symmetry.space_group_name_H-M   'P 1'
#
loop_
_entity.id
_entity.type
_entity.pdbx_description
1 polymer ?
#
loop_
_entity_poly.entity_id
_entity_poly.type
_entity_poly.pdbx_seq_one_letter_code
_entity_poly.pdbx_strand_id
1 'polypeptide(L)' 'SILMPLLGAVAAFGLARSGQLFVRAVIGMALGFTYFVADNFALAMGNIGAYPPSLAAWAPFILFFLIGETVLIRSEE' A
#
# COMPACT_ATOMS: atom_id res chain seq x y z
N SER A 1 11.66 15.90 2.66
CA SER A 1 10.80 14.85 2.05
C SER A 1 9.32 15.23 1.94
N ILE A 2 8.90 16.47 2.24
CA ILE A 2 7.48 16.90 2.19
C ILE A 2 6.93 17.06 0.76
N LEU A 3 7.82 17.20 -0.23
CA LEU A 3 7.45 17.36 -1.64
C LEU A 3 6.67 16.16 -2.20
N MET A 4 7.05 14.93 -1.87
CA MET A 4 6.40 13.73 -2.42
C MET A 4 4.98 13.52 -1.87
N PRO A 5 4.73 13.64 -0.55
CA PRO A 5 3.37 13.63 0.00
C PRO A 5 2.46 14.72 -0.58
N LEU A 6 2.99 15.94 -0.80
CA LEU A 6 2.23 17.04 -1.41
C LEU A 6 1.86 16.79 -2.86
N LEU A 7 2.78 16.24 -3.66
CA LEU A 7 2.51 15.87 -5.05
C LEU A 7 1.46 14.75 -5.14
N GLY A 8 1.50 13.78 -4.22
CA GLY A 8 0.46 12.75 -4.11
C GLY A 8 -0.92 13.31 -3.76
N ALA A 9 -0.99 14.28 -2.83
CA ALA A 9 -2.23 14.95 -2.47
C ALA A 9 -2.83 15.73 -3.66
N VAL A 10 -2.03 16.53 -4.36
CA VAL A 10 -2.48 17.33 -5.52
C VAL A 10 -2.96 16.44 -6.67
N ALA A 11 -2.26 15.34 -6.96
CA ALA A 11 -2.67 14.39 -8.00
C ALA A 11 -3.99 13.68 -7.65
N ALA A 12 -4.21 13.32 -6.38
CA ALA A 12 -5.44 12.68 -5.92
C ALA A 12 -6.66 13.61 -5.98
N PHE A 13 -6.49 14.90 -5.64
CA PHE A 13 -7.59 15.88 -5.69
C PHE A 13 -7.84 16.44 -7.10
N GLY A 14 -6.83 16.49 -7.98
CA GLY A 14 -6.97 16.99 -9.35
C GLY A 14 -7.86 16.12 -10.26
N LEU A 15 -8.02 14.83 -9.95
CA LEU A 15 -8.82 13.89 -10.74
C LEU A 15 -10.26 13.74 -10.23
N ALA A 16 -10.56 14.09 -8.98
CA ALA A 16 -11.82 13.78 -8.31
C ALA A 16 -13.00 14.68 -8.75
N ARG A 17 -13.59 14.40 -9.91
CA ARG A 17 -14.88 14.98 -10.34
C ARG A 17 -16.03 13.97 -10.49
N SER A 18 -15.81 12.73 -10.07
CA SER A 18 -16.84 11.70 -9.93
C SER A 18 -16.83 11.20 -8.49
N GLY A 19 -17.99 11.05 -7.84
CA GLY A 19 -18.10 10.51 -6.49
C GLY A 19 -17.44 9.12 -6.33
N GLN A 20 -17.41 8.33 -7.41
CA GLN A 20 -16.67 7.06 -7.42
C GLN A 20 -15.15 7.25 -7.40
N LEU A 21 -14.63 8.36 -7.93
CA LEU A 21 -13.18 8.60 -7.95
C LEU A 21 -12.62 8.91 -6.56
N PHE A 22 -13.39 9.62 -5.72
CA PHE A 22 -13.04 9.85 -4.32
C PHE A 22 -12.93 8.52 -3.55
N VAL A 23 -13.90 7.62 -3.73
CA VAL A 23 -13.86 6.29 -3.11
C VAL A 23 -12.64 5.49 -3.56
N ARG A 24 -12.31 5.49 -4.85
CA ARG A 24 -11.10 4.83 -5.37
C ARG A 24 -9.82 5.44 -4.80
N ALA A 25 -9.77 6.76 -4.65
CA ALA A 25 -8.63 7.45 -4.04
C ALA A 25 -8.46 7.08 -2.55
N VAL A 26 -9.55 7.04 -1.78
CA VAL A 26 -9.52 6.62 -0.37
C VAL A 26 -9.07 5.16 -0.23
N ILE A 27 -9.59 4.25 -1.07
CA ILE A 27 -9.16 2.85 -1.07
C ILE A 27 -7.67 2.74 -1.44
N GLY A 28 -7.21 3.46 -2.45
CA GLY A 28 -5.80 3.48 -2.84
C GLY A 28 -4.89 4.01 -1.73
N MET A 29 -5.30 5.10 -1.05
CA MET A 29 -4.57 5.64 0.09
C MET A 29 -4.54 4.66 1.27
N ALA A 30 -5.67 4.03 1.59
CA ALA A 30 -5.75 3.04 2.66
C ALA A 30 -4.84 1.84 2.38
N LEU A 31 -4.89 1.28 1.16
CA LEU A 31 -4.01 0.18 0.75
C LEU A 31 -2.53 0.55 0.83
N GLY A 32 -2.15 1.73 0.32
CA GLY A 32 -0.77 2.23 0.40
C GLY A 32 -0.29 2.43 1.85
N PHE A 33 -1.17 2.92 2.72
CA PHE A 33 -0.87 3.06 4.15
C PHE A 33 -0.71 1.70 4.84
N THR A 34 -1.59 0.74 4.56
CA THR A 34 -1.46 -0.62 5.12
C THR A 34 -0.16 -1.29 4.67
N TYR A 35 0.26 -1.09 3.41
CA TYR A 35 1.56 -1.58 2.93
C TYR A 35 2.71 -0.96 3.71
N PHE A 36 2.71 0.37 3.87
CA PHE A 36 3.72 1.07 4.64
C PHE A 36 3.82 0.55 6.08
N VAL A 37 2.68 0.32 6.75
CA VAL A 37 2.66 -0.24 8.11
C VAL A 37 3.23 -1.66 8.13
N ALA A 38 2.81 -2.53 7.20
CA ALA A 38 3.29 -3.91 7.12
C ALA A 38 4.80 -3.99 6.86
N ASP A 39 5.32 -3.13 5.99
CA ASP A 39 6.75 -3.04 5.66
C ASP A 39 7.59 -2.61 6.86
N ASN A 40 7.21 -1.50 7.51
CA ASN A 40 7.93 -1.03 8.69
C ASN A 40 7.85 -2.03 9.85
N PHE A 41 6.72 -2.73 10.01
CA PHE A 41 6.58 -3.79 10.98
C PHE A 41 7.52 -4.97 10.68
N ALA A 42 7.56 -5.46 9.44
CA ALA A 42 8.44 -6.56 9.05
C ALA A 42 9.92 -6.21 9.24
N LEU A 43 10.32 -4.98 8.90
CA LEU A 43 11.67 -4.47 9.13
C LEU A 43 12.00 -4.37 10.63
N ALA A 44 11.08 -3.87 11.46
CA ALA A 44 11.26 -3.82 12.90
C ALA A 44 11.44 -5.22 13.50
N MET A 45 10.62 -6.19 13.06
CA MET A 45 10.73 -7.60 13.45
C MET A 45 12.06 -8.23 13.00
N GLY A 46 12.56 -7.85 11.83
CA GLY A 46 13.90 -8.23 11.36
C GLY A 46 15.03 -7.68 12.24
N ASN A 47 14.94 -6.39 12.62
CA ASN A 47 15.97 -5.72 13.42
C ASN A 47 16.08 -6.28 14.85
N ILE A 48 14.98 -6.77 15.44
CA ILE A 48 14.99 -7.44 16.76
C ILE A 48 15.32 -8.93 16.69
N GLY A 49 15.61 -9.46 15.48
CA GLY A 49 15.95 -10.86 15.27
C GLY A 49 14.78 -11.83 15.30
N ALA A 50 13.53 -11.34 15.35
CA ALA A 50 12.34 -12.20 15.34
C ALA A 50 12.07 -12.78 13.94
N TYR A 51 12.39 -12.04 12.88
CA TYR A 51 12.31 -12.52 11.49
C TYR A 51 13.70 -12.63 10.84
N PRO A 52 13.96 -13.68 10.05
CA PRO A 52 15.11 -13.71 9.16
C PRO A 52 15.09 -12.50 8.20
N PRO A 53 16.25 -11.92 7.83
CA PRO A 53 16.31 -10.77 6.93
C PRO A 53 15.62 -10.99 5.58
N SER A 54 15.69 -12.22 5.04
CA SER A 54 14.99 -12.61 3.81
C SER A 54 13.47 -12.62 3.98
N LEU A 55 12.94 -12.93 5.16
CA LEU A 55 11.50 -12.85 5.39
C LEU A 55 11.06 -11.39 5.53
N ALA A 56 11.81 -10.61 6.33
CA ALA A 56 11.51 -9.20 6.56
C ALA A 56 11.45 -8.37 5.27
N ALA A 57 12.36 -8.63 4.32
CA ALA A 57 12.42 -7.88 3.06
C ALA A 57 11.36 -8.29 2.03
N TRP A 58 10.86 -9.53 2.05
CA TRP A 58 9.98 -10.06 0.99
C TRP A 58 8.53 -10.25 1.43
N ALA A 59 8.26 -10.43 2.72
CA ALA A 59 6.91 -10.69 3.22
C ALA A 59 5.90 -9.56 2.88
N PRO A 60 6.22 -8.26 3.05
CA PRO A 60 5.27 -7.19 2.71
C PRO A 60 4.92 -7.19 1.21
N PHE A 61 5.94 -7.37 0.35
CA PHE A 61 5.74 -7.44 -1.09
C PHE A 61 4.86 -8.61 -1.51
N ILE A 62 5.15 -9.83 -1.03
CA ILE A 62 4.39 -11.04 -1.39
C ILE A 62 2.96 -10.93 -0.89
N LEU A 63 2.74 -10.44 0.33
CA LEU A 63 1.40 -10.28 0.89
C LEU A 63 0.54 -9.34 0.05
N PHE A 64 1.07 -8.19 -0.36
CA PHE A 64 0.32 -7.24 -1.18
C PHE A 64 0.19 -7.66 -2.64
N PHE A 65 1.13 -8.44 -3.16
CA PHE A 65 1.00 -9.08 -4.47
C PHE A 65 -0.22 -10.03 -4.49
N LEU A 66 -0.35 -10.91 -3.50
CA LEU A 66 -1.47 -11.85 -3.39
C LEU A 66 -2.82 -11.15 -3.17
N ILE A 67 -2.84 -10.09 -2.35
CA ILE A 67 -4.05 -9.26 -2.17
C ILE A 67 -4.42 -8.60 -3.50
N GLY A 68 -3.45 -8.01 -4.20
CA GLY A 68 -3.66 -7.37 -5.51
C GLY A 68 -4.21 -8.34 -6.54
N GLU A 69 -3.64 -9.54 -6.63
CA GLU A 69 -4.11 -10.61 -7.52
C GLU A 69 -5.55 -11.03 -7.18
N THR A 70 -5.85 -11.24 -5.89
CA THR A 70 -7.20 -11.63 -5.45
C THR A 70 -8.25 -10.56 -5.80
N VAL A 71 -7.90 -9.28 -5.60
CA VAL A 71 -8.78 -8.15 -5.95
C VAL A 71 -8.98 -8.07 -7.45
N LEU A 72 -7.91 -8.25 -8.24
CA LEU A 72 -7.98 -8.22 -9.71
C LEU A 72 -8.92 -9.32 -10.23
N ILE A 73 -8.69 -10.57 -9.81
CA ILE A 73 -9.52 -11.72 -10.19
C ILE A 73 -10.99 -11.49 -9.84
N ARG A 74 -11.28 -10.98 -8.63
CA ARG A 74 -12.65 -10.69 -8.18
C ARG A 74 -13.32 -9.51 -8.87
N SER A 75 -12.54 -8.62 -9.49
CA SER A 75 -13.05 -7.46 -10.23
C SER A 75 -13.30 -7.73 -11.70
N GLU A 76 -12.76 -8.84 -12.22
CA GLU A 76 -12.94 -9.31 -13.59
C GLU A 76 -14.10 -10.32 -13.75
N GLU A 77 -14.69 -10.80 -12.63
CA GLU A 77 -15.98 -11.53 -12.57
C GLU A 77 -17.19 -10.56 -12.61
#